data_AF-A0A4R1JR17-F1
#
_entry.id   AF-A0A4R1JR17-F1
#
_cell.length_a   1.000
_cell.length_b   1.000
_cell.length_c   1.000
_cell.angle_alpha   90.00
_cell.angle_beta   90.00
_cell.angle_gamma   90.00
#
_symmetry.space_group_name_H-M   'P 1'
#
loop_
_entity.id
_entity.type
_entity.pdbx_description
1 polymer ?
#
loop_
_entity_poly.entity_id
_entity_poly.type
_entity_poly.pdbx_seq_one_letter_code
_entity_poly.pdbx_strand_id
1 'polypeptide(L)'
;MRNKFIFPLNKIQKIIPCLLVLLLMISCKQSTESKINDSIENLIKKYPQLTAGKKTAESEFKFTKSAREGKFNIEIQLFSQEQGYENRNDILVIINAKKEVFAIPLFNNKYRDYWEFPFDELLPKVPKINTTFSNEINTAIDKLIPNNDRKKSLKRSTLIDEAVNSVLNCQRLSAKDSLMISNPVLSTIDIPIENIDSTKIRLHKNYILMRLNLHLNSDNSNCYLDRENGRIYQIEYHGNKIKVKAYRMDFGMPPPIYL
;
A
#
# COMPACT_ATOMS: atom_id res chain seq x y z
N MET A 1 -70.26 -45.02 16.93
CA MET A 1 -70.05 -43.97 15.90
C MET A 1 -68.84 -43.13 16.30
N ARG A 2 -67.71 -43.26 15.59
CA ARG A 2 -66.47 -42.48 15.86
C ARG A 2 -66.33 -41.42 14.77
N ASN A 3 -66.57 -40.16 15.10
CA ASN A 3 -66.32 -39.03 14.20
C ASN A 3 -64.82 -38.83 14.04
N LYS A 4 -64.30 -39.09 12.83
CA LYS A 4 -62.94 -38.72 12.44
C LYS A 4 -62.92 -37.25 12.06
N PHE A 5 -62.36 -36.41 12.92
CA PHE A 5 -61.95 -35.05 12.55
C PHE A 5 -60.67 -35.12 11.71
N ILE A 6 -60.81 -34.95 10.40
CA ILE A 6 -59.69 -34.77 9.48
C ILE A 6 -59.38 -33.28 9.47
N PHE A 7 -58.40 -32.84 10.25
CA PHE A 7 -57.85 -31.49 10.10
C PHE A 7 -57.05 -31.42 8.79
N PRO A 8 -57.34 -30.47 7.89
CA PRO A 8 -56.57 -30.31 6.67
C PRO A 8 -55.14 -29.91 7.07
N LEU A 9 -54.16 -30.75 6.74
CA LEU A 9 -52.75 -30.49 6.97
C LEU A 9 -52.31 -29.28 6.13
N ASN A 10 -52.51 -28.11 6.73
CA ASN A 10 -51.87 -26.82 6.59
C ASN A 10 -51.08 -26.56 5.29
N LYS A 11 -51.67 -25.73 4.41
CA LYS A 11 -50.96 -24.97 3.35
C LYS A 11 -49.69 -24.28 3.87
N ILE A 12 -49.64 -23.95 5.17
CA ILE A 12 -48.51 -23.32 5.86
C ILE A 12 -47.25 -24.22 5.86
N GLN A 13 -47.39 -25.56 5.95
CA GLN A 13 -46.24 -26.47 5.94
C GLN A 13 -45.53 -26.53 4.59
N LYS A 14 -46.19 -26.14 3.49
CA LYS A 14 -45.58 -26.06 2.15
C LYS A 14 -44.82 -24.74 1.91
N ILE A 15 -45.10 -23.70 2.69
CA ILE A 15 -44.48 -22.36 2.54
C ILE A 15 -43.08 -22.34 3.20
N ILE A 16 -42.92 -23.02 4.34
CA ILE A 16 -41.67 -23.05 5.12
C ILE A 16 -40.46 -23.56 4.29
N PRO A 17 -40.51 -24.70 3.58
CA PRO A 17 -39.36 -25.15 2.79
C PRO A 17 -39.05 -24.21 1.62
N CYS A 18 -40.05 -23.54 1.04
CA CYS A 18 -39.86 -22.57 -0.03
C CYS A 18 -39.10 -21.33 0.47
N LEU A 19 -39.43 -20.84 1.67
CA LEU A 19 -38.76 -19.71 2.32
C LEU A 19 -37.32 -20.04 2.71
N LEU A 20 -37.06 -21.30 3.11
CA LEU A 20 -35.74 -21.79 3.47
C LEU A 20 -34.81 -21.95 2.24
N VAL A 21 -35.37 -22.36 1.10
CA VAL A 21 -34.65 -22.38 -0.20
C VAL A 21 -34.36 -20.95 -0.69
N LEU A 22 -35.30 -20.01 -0.53
CA LEU A 22 -35.09 -18.59 -0.84
C LEU A 22 -33.99 -17.96 0.02
N LEU A 23 -33.91 -18.29 1.32
CA LEU A 23 -32.85 -17.83 2.21
C LEU A 23 -31.45 -18.36 1.83
N LEU A 24 -31.37 -19.59 1.29
CA LEU A 24 -30.11 -20.16 0.81
C LEU A 24 -29.60 -19.49 -0.48
N MET A 25 -30.49 -18.95 -1.30
CA MET A 25 -30.14 -18.27 -2.56
C MET A 25 -29.67 -16.82 -2.34
N ILE A 26 -29.89 -16.22 -1.17
CA ILE A 26 -29.45 -14.85 -0.84
C ILE A 26 -27.99 -14.82 -0.34
N SER A 27 -27.33 -15.97 -0.15
CA SER A 27 -25.90 -16.02 0.16
C SER A 27 -25.04 -15.78 -1.10
N CYS A 28 -25.24 -14.62 -1.72
CA CYS A 28 -24.40 -14.15 -2.82
C CYS A 28 -23.03 -13.78 -2.23
N LYS A 29 -22.06 -14.69 -2.35
CA LYS A 29 -20.67 -14.39 -1.98
C LYS A 29 -20.17 -13.28 -2.90
N GLN A 30 -19.96 -12.10 -2.32
CA GLN A 30 -19.33 -10.99 -3.03
C GLN A 30 -18.02 -11.45 -3.68
N SER A 31 -17.85 -11.15 -4.97
CA SER A 31 -16.63 -11.48 -5.70
C SER A 31 -15.42 -10.76 -5.10
N THR A 32 -14.23 -11.33 -5.24
CA THR A 32 -13.00 -10.68 -4.74
C THR A 32 -12.78 -9.34 -5.43
N GLU A 33 -13.10 -9.24 -6.71
CA GLU A 33 -13.03 -8.00 -7.50
C GLU A 33 -13.91 -6.90 -6.92
N SER A 34 -15.16 -7.21 -6.56
CA SER A 34 -16.04 -6.22 -5.92
C SER A 34 -15.47 -5.74 -4.58
N LYS A 35 -14.87 -6.63 -3.77
CA LYS A 35 -14.18 -6.21 -2.52
C LYS A 35 -12.95 -5.33 -2.77
N ILE A 36 -12.22 -5.58 -3.86
CA ILE A 36 -11.07 -4.74 -4.26
C ILE A 36 -11.56 -3.34 -4.61
N ASN A 37 -12.58 -3.25 -5.47
CA ASN A 37 -13.17 -1.98 -5.89
C ASN A 37 -13.71 -1.20 -4.69
N ASP A 38 -14.48 -1.86 -3.81
CA ASP A 38 -14.98 -1.26 -2.58
C ASP A 38 -13.82 -0.74 -1.69
N SER A 39 -12.74 -1.51 -1.55
CA SER A 39 -11.58 -1.10 -0.75
C SER A 39 -10.85 0.09 -1.34
N ILE A 40 -10.72 0.18 -2.67
CA ILE A 40 -10.10 1.30 -3.37
C ILE A 40 -10.99 2.55 -3.25
N GLU A 41 -12.29 2.44 -3.50
CA GLU A 41 -13.23 3.55 -3.37
C GLU A 41 -13.26 4.12 -1.95
N ASN A 42 -13.30 3.23 -0.95
CA ASN A 42 -13.25 3.64 0.45
C ASN A 42 -11.92 4.33 0.79
N LEU A 43 -10.81 3.88 0.23
CA LEU A 43 -9.51 4.52 0.39
C LEU A 43 -9.49 5.92 -0.24
N ILE A 44 -10.03 6.09 -1.45
CA ILE A 44 -10.13 7.38 -2.14
C ILE A 44 -11.05 8.34 -1.37
N LYS A 45 -12.18 7.87 -0.84
CA LYS A 45 -13.07 8.67 0.03
C LYS A 45 -12.34 9.12 1.30
N LYS A 46 -11.50 8.25 1.89
CA LYS A 46 -10.67 8.56 3.07
C LYS A 46 -9.53 9.53 2.73
N TYR A 47 -8.97 9.43 1.53
CA TYR A 47 -7.84 10.25 1.07
C TYR A 47 -8.08 10.84 -0.32
N PRO A 48 -8.88 11.91 -0.44
CA PRO A 48 -9.15 12.56 -1.72
C PRO A 48 -7.88 13.07 -2.43
N GLN A 49 -6.78 13.26 -1.69
CA GLN A 49 -5.46 13.63 -2.22
C GLN A 49 -4.93 12.62 -3.26
N LEU A 50 -5.37 11.36 -3.21
CA LEU A 50 -4.95 10.32 -4.16
C LEU A 50 -5.32 10.65 -5.61
N THR A 51 -6.44 11.35 -5.84
CA THR A 51 -6.94 11.65 -7.20
C THR A 51 -6.22 12.83 -7.88
N ALA A 52 -5.14 13.34 -7.26
CA ALA A 52 -4.34 14.44 -7.81
C ALA A 52 -5.16 15.68 -8.24
N GLY A 53 -6.28 15.95 -7.54
CA GLY A 53 -7.13 17.13 -7.80
C GLY A 53 -8.26 16.92 -8.82
N LYS A 54 -8.43 15.72 -9.37
CA LYS A 54 -9.59 15.39 -10.20
C LYS A 54 -10.81 15.02 -9.35
N LYS A 55 -12.00 15.38 -9.86
CA LYS A 55 -13.29 15.28 -9.15
C LYS A 55 -13.99 13.92 -9.28
N THR A 56 -13.57 13.04 -10.19
CA THR A 56 -14.32 11.81 -10.52
C THR A 56 -13.55 10.56 -10.08
N ALA A 57 -14.16 9.77 -9.20
CA ALA A 57 -13.56 8.59 -8.57
C ALA A 57 -13.58 7.32 -9.46
N GLU A 58 -14.42 7.27 -10.49
CA GLU A 58 -14.54 6.11 -11.35
C GLU A 58 -13.44 6.13 -12.42
N SER A 59 -12.58 5.10 -12.43
CA SER A 59 -11.58 4.74 -13.45
C SER A 59 -10.15 5.32 -13.38
N GLU A 60 -9.75 6.06 -12.35
CA GLU A 60 -8.38 6.63 -12.34
C GLU A 60 -7.27 5.61 -12.10
N PHE A 61 -7.53 4.58 -11.29
CA PHE A 61 -6.51 3.60 -10.89
C PHE A 61 -6.69 2.30 -11.66
N LYS A 62 -5.69 1.93 -12.45
CA LYS A 62 -5.68 0.70 -13.26
C LYS A 62 -4.75 -0.33 -12.65
N PHE A 63 -5.19 -1.59 -12.64
CA PHE A 63 -4.35 -2.71 -12.28
C PHE A 63 -3.10 -2.72 -13.16
N THR A 64 -1.93 -2.76 -12.53
CA THR A 64 -0.64 -2.72 -13.22
C THR A 64 0.09 -4.04 -13.09
N LYS A 65 0.18 -4.58 -11.88
CA LYS A 65 0.87 -5.84 -11.62
C LYS A 65 0.42 -6.48 -10.32
N SER A 66 0.70 -7.77 -10.17
CA SER A 66 0.50 -8.50 -8.92
C SER A 66 1.63 -9.48 -8.65
N ALA A 67 1.80 -9.83 -7.38
CA ALA A 67 2.61 -10.94 -6.93
C ALA A 67 1.79 -11.78 -5.96
N ARG A 68 1.98 -13.10 -6.00
CA ARG A 68 1.35 -14.02 -5.06
C ARG A 68 2.41 -14.90 -4.44
N GLU A 69 2.44 -14.91 -3.12
CA GLU A 69 3.30 -15.78 -2.34
C GLU A 69 2.57 -17.09 -2.02
N GLY A 70 3.24 -18.23 -2.30
CA GLY A 70 2.60 -19.54 -2.25
C GLY A 70 2.35 -20.10 -0.84
N LYS A 71 3.25 -19.85 0.12
CA LYS A 71 3.22 -20.44 1.47
C LYS A 71 2.06 -19.94 2.31
N PHE A 72 1.73 -18.66 2.21
CA PHE A 72 0.64 -18.03 2.97
C PHE A 72 -0.54 -17.62 2.10
N ASN A 73 -0.43 -17.78 0.78
CA ASN A 73 -1.43 -17.38 -0.20
C ASN A 73 -1.84 -15.92 -0.01
N ILE A 74 -0.83 -15.06 0.18
CA ILE A 74 -0.97 -13.61 0.21
C ILE A 74 -0.72 -13.13 -1.21
N GLU A 75 -1.65 -12.35 -1.72
CA GLU A 75 -1.54 -11.69 -3.02
C GLU A 75 -1.46 -10.18 -2.79
N ILE A 76 -0.57 -9.53 -3.52
CA ILE A 76 -0.35 -8.10 -3.47
C ILE A 76 -0.50 -7.59 -4.90
N GLN A 77 -1.33 -6.58 -5.09
CA GLN A 77 -1.61 -5.96 -6.39
C GLN A 77 -1.25 -4.47 -6.33
N LEU A 78 -0.73 -3.95 -7.43
CA LEU A 78 -0.46 -2.54 -7.63
C LEU A 78 -1.49 -1.97 -8.60
N PHE A 79 -2.17 -0.91 -8.17
CA PHE A 79 -3.03 -0.10 -9.00
C PHE A 79 -2.42 1.28 -9.16
N SER A 80 -2.37 1.78 -10.38
CA SER A 80 -1.65 3.01 -10.71
C SER A 80 -2.51 3.94 -11.54
N GLN A 81 -2.34 5.25 -11.35
CA GLN A 81 -2.87 6.21 -12.31
C GLN A 81 -2.10 6.10 -13.64
N GLU A 82 -2.74 6.51 -14.74
CA GLU A 82 -2.10 6.45 -16.05
C GLU A 82 -0.84 7.32 -16.11
N GLN A 83 0.07 7.00 -17.04
CA GLN A 83 1.25 7.84 -17.29
C GLN A 83 0.83 9.22 -17.77
N GLY A 84 1.61 10.24 -17.39
CA GLY A 84 1.34 11.65 -17.75
C GLY A 84 0.46 12.41 -16.74
N TYR A 85 -0.05 11.75 -15.70
CA TYR A 85 -0.69 12.44 -14.58
C TYR A 85 0.34 13.18 -13.73
N GLU A 86 0.19 14.49 -13.60
CA GLU A 86 0.96 15.30 -12.64
C GLU A 86 0.64 14.81 -11.21
N ASN A 87 1.65 14.71 -10.35
CA ASN A 87 1.47 14.20 -8.98
C ASN A 87 0.81 12.81 -8.94
N ARG A 88 1.16 11.92 -9.88
CA ARG A 88 0.66 10.54 -9.91
C ARG A 88 0.87 9.85 -8.56
N ASN A 89 -0.15 9.12 -8.10
CA ASN A 89 -0.12 8.24 -6.95
C ASN A 89 -0.46 6.81 -7.38
N ASP A 90 -0.14 5.86 -6.52
CA ASP A 90 -0.49 4.47 -6.69
C ASP A 90 -1.25 3.94 -5.46
N ILE A 91 -1.80 2.74 -5.55
CA ILE A 91 -2.49 2.04 -4.47
C ILE A 91 -1.97 0.61 -4.42
N LEU A 92 -1.55 0.19 -3.24
CA LEU A 92 -1.20 -1.21 -2.96
C LEU A 92 -2.43 -1.92 -2.39
N VAL A 93 -2.86 -3.01 -3.01
CA VAL A 93 -3.97 -3.83 -2.53
C VAL A 93 -3.43 -5.17 -2.05
N ILE A 94 -3.73 -5.54 -0.81
CA ILE A 94 -3.30 -6.79 -0.19
C ILE A 94 -4.52 -7.69 0.00
N ILE A 95 -4.40 -8.94 -0.44
CA ILE A 95 -5.46 -9.95 -0.40
C ILE A 95 -4.89 -11.17 0.33
N ASN A 96 -5.53 -11.59 1.42
CA ASN A 96 -5.09 -12.78 2.15
C ASN A 96 -5.73 -14.07 1.62
N ALA A 97 -5.34 -15.22 2.19
CA ALA A 97 -5.88 -16.53 1.84
C ALA A 97 -7.41 -16.65 1.98
N LYS A 98 -8.02 -15.83 2.85
CA LYS A 98 -9.48 -15.78 3.09
C LYS A 98 -10.21 -14.85 2.13
N LYS A 99 -9.51 -14.23 1.17
CA LYS A 99 -10.07 -13.20 0.27
C LYS A 99 -10.61 -11.99 1.03
N GLU A 100 -9.98 -11.68 2.16
CA GLU A 100 -10.09 -10.38 2.82
C GLU A 100 -9.12 -9.43 2.12
N VAL A 101 -9.55 -8.19 1.91
CA VAL A 101 -8.86 -7.20 1.08
C VAL A 101 -8.58 -5.94 1.90
N PHE A 102 -7.40 -5.36 1.69
CA PHE A 102 -7.05 -4.06 2.26
C PHE A 102 -6.22 -3.23 1.26
N ALA A 103 -6.64 -1.99 1.03
CA ALA A 103 -5.93 -1.03 0.17
C ALA A 103 -5.10 -0.04 1.00
N ILE A 104 -3.90 0.26 0.54
CA ILE A 104 -2.93 1.18 1.17
C ILE A 104 -2.56 2.25 0.13
N PRO A 105 -2.54 3.54 0.51
CA PRO A 105 -2.15 4.58 -0.41
C PRO A 105 -0.63 4.57 -0.63
N LEU A 106 -0.18 4.76 -1.86
CA LEU A 106 1.22 5.02 -2.19
C LEU A 106 1.33 6.42 -2.78
N PHE A 107 1.43 7.41 -1.90
CA PHE A 107 1.58 8.81 -2.31
C PHE A 107 2.93 9.08 -2.96
N ASN A 108 3.00 10.03 -3.90
CA ASN A 108 4.28 10.55 -4.38
C ASN A 108 5.02 11.36 -3.29
N ASN A 109 6.20 11.89 -3.64
CA ASN A 109 7.10 12.59 -2.71
C ASN A 109 6.64 13.99 -2.28
N LYS A 110 5.55 14.53 -2.86
CA LYS A 110 4.95 15.80 -2.43
C LYS A 110 4.34 15.69 -1.03
N TYR A 111 3.79 14.51 -0.69
CA TYR A 111 3.19 14.23 0.62
C TYR A 111 4.26 13.78 1.63
N ARG A 112 5.14 14.72 1.98
CA ARG A 112 6.35 14.46 2.78
C ARG A 112 6.06 13.93 4.20
N ASP A 113 4.95 14.36 4.78
CA ASP A 113 4.46 13.90 6.08
C ASP A 113 4.05 12.44 6.09
N TYR A 114 3.43 11.95 5.02
CA TYR A 114 3.04 10.54 4.91
C TYR A 114 4.25 9.61 4.94
N TRP A 115 5.36 10.04 4.33
CA TRP A 115 6.61 9.29 4.25
C TRP A 115 7.56 9.57 5.43
N GLU A 116 7.30 10.62 6.21
CA GLU A 116 8.11 11.05 7.35
C GLU A 116 9.59 11.29 6.97
N PHE A 117 9.83 11.99 5.85
CA PHE A 117 11.19 12.27 5.40
C PHE A 117 11.97 13.11 6.44
N PRO A 118 13.12 12.64 6.94
CA PRO A 118 13.71 13.14 8.19
C PRO A 118 14.33 14.54 8.11
N PHE A 119 14.63 15.04 6.91
CA PHE A 119 15.28 16.34 6.70
C PHE A 119 14.46 17.27 5.79
N ASP A 120 13.21 16.90 5.51
CA ASP A 120 12.34 17.68 4.65
C ASP A 120 11.25 18.35 5.48
N GLU A 121 11.07 19.66 5.25
CA GLU A 121 9.94 20.39 5.80
C GLU A 121 8.67 20.13 4.97
N LEU A 122 7.50 20.34 5.59
CA LEU A 122 6.23 20.25 4.89
C LEU A 122 6.14 21.31 3.80
N LEU A 123 5.62 20.92 2.64
CA LEU A 123 5.41 21.85 1.54
C LEU A 123 4.25 22.80 1.86
N PRO A 124 4.43 24.12 1.72
CA PRO A 124 3.32 25.06 1.83
C PRO A 124 2.22 24.68 0.85
N LYS A 125 0.95 24.81 1.28
CA LYS A 125 -0.25 24.54 0.47
C LYS A 125 -0.48 23.08 0.06
N VAL A 126 0.37 22.14 0.48
CA VAL A 126 0.09 20.70 0.33
C VAL A 126 -0.75 20.24 1.53
N PRO A 127 -1.94 19.65 1.31
CA PRO A 127 -2.77 19.15 2.40
C PRO A 127 -2.04 18.06 3.19
N LYS A 128 -2.13 18.14 4.52
CA LYS A 128 -1.59 17.13 5.42
C LYS A 128 -2.31 15.79 5.27
N ILE A 129 -1.56 14.71 5.28
CA ILE A 129 -2.03 13.33 5.40
C ILE A 129 -2.00 12.94 6.88
N ASN A 130 -3.17 12.62 7.44
CA ASN A 130 -3.30 12.27 8.86
C ASN A 130 -2.95 10.81 9.17
N THR A 131 -1.91 10.28 8.51
CA THR A 131 -1.38 8.93 8.72
C THR A 131 0.04 8.86 8.12
N THR A 132 0.69 7.72 8.22
CA THR A 132 2.00 7.46 7.62
C THR A 132 1.99 6.11 6.92
N PHE A 133 2.94 5.87 6.02
CA PHE A 133 3.05 4.57 5.35
C PHE A 133 3.19 3.42 6.36
N SER A 134 4.02 3.62 7.40
CA SER A 134 4.17 2.69 8.52
C SER A 134 2.85 2.37 9.22
N ASN A 135 1.97 3.35 9.41
CA ASN A 135 0.69 3.14 10.09
C ASN A 135 -0.32 2.40 9.20
N GLU A 136 -0.41 2.74 7.92
CA GLU A 136 -1.34 2.06 7.00
C GLU A 136 -0.92 0.61 6.76
N ILE A 137 0.38 0.33 6.59
CA ILE A 137 0.85 -1.06 6.42
C ILE A 137 0.65 -1.90 7.67
N ASN A 138 0.90 -1.37 8.87
CA ASN A 138 0.61 -2.08 10.13
C ASN A 138 -0.90 -2.33 10.28
N THR A 139 -1.74 -1.36 9.91
CA THR A 139 -3.20 -1.52 9.93
C THR A 139 -3.65 -2.63 8.99
N ALA A 140 -3.06 -2.72 7.79
CA ALA A 140 -3.32 -3.79 6.85
C ALA A 140 -2.92 -5.17 7.41
N ILE A 141 -1.72 -5.26 7.98
CA ILE A 141 -1.20 -6.48 8.62
C ILE A 141 -2.12 -6.91 9.76
N ASP A 142 -2.53 -5.99 10.64
CA ASP A 142 -3.38 -6.30 11.78
C ASP A 142 -4.79 -6.74 11.39
N LYS A 143 -5.33 -6.19 10.30
CA LYS A 143 -6.63 -6.59 9.74
C LYS A 143 -6.58 -7.93 9.02
N LEU A 144 -5.54 -8.18 8.25
CA LEU A 144 -5.45 -9.37 7.38
C LEU A 144 -4.79 -10.58 8.06
N ILE A 145 -4.04 -10.36 9.14
CA ILE A 145 -3.30 -11.39 9.87
C ILE A 145 -3.67 -11.30 11.37
N PRO A 146 -4.50 -12.22 11.88
CA PRO A 146 -4.96 -12.21 13.27
C PRO A 146 -3.82 -12.17 14.29
N ASN A 147 -4.01 -11.44 15.39
CA ASN A 147 -3.00 -11.32 16.46
C ASN A 147 -2.64 -12.66 17.12
N ASN A 148 -3.56 -13.63 17.12
CA ASN A 148 -3.34 -14.97 17.65
C ASN A 148 -2.67 -15.93 16.65
N ASP A 149 -2.36 -15.48 15.44
CA ASP A 149 -1.65 -16.29 14.45
C ASP A 149 -0.18 -16.47 14.86
N ARG A 150 0.20 -17.70 15.22
CA ARG A 150 1.57 -18.06 15.62
C ARG A 150 2.63 -17.72 14.56
N LYS A 151 2.23 -17.62 13.28
CA LYS A 151 3.10 -17.27 12.14
C LYS A 151 2.98 -15.79 11.75
N LYS A 152 2.33 -14.93 12.55
CA LYS A 152 2.12 -13.51 12.21
C LYS A 152 3.41 -12.78 11.86
N SER A 153 4.48 -12.96 12.65
CA SER A 153 5.78 -12.32 12.37
C SER A 153 6.35 -12.74 11.01
N LEU A 154 6.27 -14.03 10.67
CA LEU A 154 6.76 -14.57 9.41
C LEU A 154 5.90 -14.13 8.22
N LYS A 155 4.57 -14.18 8.37
CA LYS A 155 3.64 -13.66 7.34
C LYS A 155 3.87 -12.17 7.06
N ARG A 156 4.14 -11.40 8.12
CA ARG A 156 4.46 -9.98 8.02
C ARG A 156 5.76 -9.74 7.26
N SER A 157 6.85 -10.42 7.61
CA SER A 157 8.11 -10.25 6.88
C SER A 157 7.96 -10.64 5.41
N THR A 158 7.31 -11.78 5.14
CA THR A 158 7.02 -12.24 3.77
C THR A 158 6.17 -11.26 2.97
N LEU A 159 5.10 -10.71 3.56
CA LEU A 159 4.27 -9.69 2.91
C LEU A 159 5.09 -8.47 2.51
N ILE A 160 5.97 -8.02 3.41
CA ILE A 160 6.81 -6.85 3.16
C ILE A 160 7.84 -7.12 2.08
N ASP A 161 8.52 -8.26 2.13
CA ASP A 161 9.49 -8.66 1.12
C ASP A 161 8.85 -8.77 -0.27
N GLU A 162 7.65 -9.34 -0.37
CA GLU A 162 6.91 -9.42 -1.63
C GLU A 162 6.42 -8.06 -2.11
N ALA A 163 5.97 -7.19 -1.18
CA ALA A 163 5.57 -5.84 -1.52
C ALA A 163 6.75 -5.08 -2.13
N VAL A 164 7.92 -5.05 -1.48
CA VAL A 164 9.06 -4.24 -1.95
C VAL A 164 9.76 -4.87 -3.15
N ASN A 165 10.00 -6.18 -3.17
CA ASN A 165 10.78 -6.81 -4.25
C ASN A 165 9.92 -7.11 -5.48
N SER A 166 8.73 -7.68 -5.32
CA SER A 166 7.92 -8.15 -6.45
C SER A 166 6.99 -7.05 -6.95
N VAL A 167 6.28 -6.37 -6.03
CA VAL A 167 5.25 -5.40 -6.40
C VAL A 167 5.75 -3.96 -6.49
N LEU A 168 6.80 -3.56 -5.80
CA LEU A 168 7.40 -2.23 -6.00
C LEU A 168 8.69 -2.30 -6.81
N ASN A 169 9.17 -3.50 -7.15
CA ASN A 169 10.39 -3.71 -7.92
C ASN A 169 11.59 -2.93 -7.35
N CYS A 170 11.66 -2.85 -6.02
CA CYS A 170 12.73 -2.16 -5.35
C CYS A 170 14.03 -2.97 -5.43
N GLN A 171 15.14 -2.28 -5.66
CA GLN A 171 16.46 -2.88 -5.60
C GLN A 171 16.92 -2.95 -4.14
N ARG A 172 17.18 -4.15 -3.63
CA ARG A 172 17.82 -4.31 -2.32
C ARG A 172 19.23 -3.69 -2.34
N LEU A 173 19.50 -2.78 -1.41
CA LEU A 173 20.79 -2.13 -1.28
C LEU A 173 21.68 -2.89 -0.32
N SER A 174 22.99 -2.90 -0.55
CA SER A 174 24.00 -3.46 0.35
C SER A 174 24.97 -2.37 0.81
N ALA A 175 25.87 -2.69 1.74
CA ALA A 175 26.91 -1.76 2.16
C ALA A 175 27.85 -1.32 0.99
N LYS A 176 27.97 -2.15 -0.05
CA LYS A 176 28.79 -1.86 -1.24
C LYS A 176 28.15 -0.82 -2.17
N ASP A 177 26.85 -0.58 -2.04
CA ASP A 177 26.09 0.34 -2.89
C ASP A 177 26.15 1.80 -2.39
N SER A 178 27.08 2.12 -1.48
CA SER A 178 27.18 3.45 -0.85
C SER A 178 27.29 4.60 -1.86
N LEU A 179 27.99 4.39 -2.97
CA LEU A 179 28.13 5.38 -4.04
C LEU A 179 26.81 5.67 -4.77
N MET A 180 25.90 4.69 -4.81
CA MET A 180 24.58 4.86 -5.43
C MET A 180 23.68 5.74 -4.56
N ILE A 181 23.88 5.69 -3.25
CA ILE A 181 23.09 6.46 -2.28
C ILE A 181 23.50 7.94 -2.26
N SER A 182 24.73 8.27 -2.63
CA SER A 182 25.21 9.66 -2.64
C SER A 182 24.79 10.47 -3.86
N ASN A 183 24.14 9.85 -4.86
CA ASN A 183 23.77 10.52 -6.11
C ASN A 183 22.24 10.55 -6.28
N PRO A 184 21.67 11.66 -6.80
CA PRO A 184 20.25 11.71 -7.08
C PRO A 184 19.89 10.69 -8.18
N VAL A 185 18.77 10.01 -7.99
CA VAL A 185 18.32 8.93 -8.86
C VAL A 185 17.32 9.42 -9.90
N LEU A 186 16.60 10.51 -9.59
CA LEU A 186 15.51 11.03 -10.43
C LEU A 186 15.35 12.54 -10.26
N SER A 187 15.00 13.22 -11.35
CA SER A 187 14.49 14.59 -11.30
C SER A 187 12.97 14.59 -11.34
N THR A 188 12.35 15.37 -10.46
CA THR A 188 10.88 15.45 -10.35
C THR A 188 10.42 16.91 -10.41
N ILE A 189 9.21 17.12 -10.97
CA ILE A 189 8.60 18.47 -11.10
C ILE A 189 7.59 18.75 -9.97
N ASP A 190 7.16 17.71 -9.25
CA ASP A 190 6.10 17.76 -8.23
C ASP A 190 6.59 18.25 -6.86
N ILE A 191 7.86 18.63 -6.76
CA ILE A 191 8.53 19.10 -5.56
C ILE A 191 9.27 20.43 -5.87
N PRO A 192 9.53 21.26 -4.85
CA PRO A 192 10.26 22.51 -5.06
C PRO A 192 11.62 22.29 -5.69
N ILE A 193 12.03 23.25 -6.53
CA ILE A 193 13.36 23.28 -7.13
C ILE A 193 14.40 23.30 -6.01
N GLU A 194 15.33 22.35 -6.06
CA GLU A 194 16.42 22.25 -5.10
C GLU A 194 17.74 22.68 -5.78
N ASN A 195 18.55 23.47 -5.09
CA ASN A 195 19.94 23.69 -5.49
C ASN A 195 20.71 22.36 -5.37
N ILE A 196 21.55 22.05 -6.36
CA ILE A 196 22.40 20.84 -6.39
C ILE A 196 23.21 20.63 -5.10
N ASP A 197 23.71 21.69 -4.47
CA ASP A 197 24.48 21.60 -3.23
C ASP A 197 23.58 21.22 -2.06
N SER A 198 22.38 21.80 -1.97
CA SER A 198 21.37 21.42 -0.97
C SER A 198 20.94 19.97 -1.13
N THR A 199 20.75 19.51 -2.37
CA THR A 199 20.43 18.11 -2.68
C THR A 199 21.56 17.19 -2.22
N LYS A 200 22.82 17.49 -2.57
CA LYS A 200 23.98 16.69 -2.14
C LYS A 200 24.08 16.62 -0.61
N ILE A 201 23.87 17.74 0.09
CA ILE A 201 23.85 17.77 1.56
C ILE A 201 22.74 16.88 2.11
N ARG A 202 21.52 16.96 1.58
CA ARG A 202 20.39 16.11 2.00
C ARG A 202 20.66 14.63 1.76
N LEU A 203 21.15 14.25 0.58
CA LEU A 203 21.50 12.86 0.25
C LEU A 203 22.60 12.33 1.17
N HIS A 204 23.61 13.14 1.48
CA HIS A 204 24.67 12.77 2.42
C HIS A 204 24.12 12.56 3.84
N LYS A 205 23.25 13.45 4.32
CA LYS A 205 22.57 13.29 5.62
C LYS A 205 21.69 12.03 5.66
N ASN A 206 20.94 11.76 4.59
CA ASN A 206 20.17 10.52 4.43
C ASN A 206 21.09 9.30 4.52
N TYR A 207 22.20 9.29 3.79
CA TYR A 207 23.19 8.21 3.84
C TYR A 207 23.73 7.96 5.25
N ILE A 208 24.15 9.01 5.96
CA ILE A 208 24.62 8.89 7.34
C ILE A 208 23.53 8.27 8.23
N LEU A 209 22.29 8.77 8.16
CA LEU A 209 21.20 8.30 9.01
C LEU A 209 20.80 6.86 8.71
N MET A 210 20.80 6.46 7.44
CA MET A 210 20.59 5.07 7.03
C MET A 210 21.73 4.19 7.56
N ARG A 211 22.98 4.63 7.43
CA ARG A 211 24.18 3.87 7.84
C ARG A 211 24.21 3.58 9.33
N LEU A 212 23.75 4.51 10.16
CA LEU A 212 23.63 4.31 11.61
C LEU A 212 22.68 3.15 11.97
N ASN A 213 21.71 2.85 11.11
CA ASN A 213 20.70 1.81 11.31
C ASN A 213 20.86 0.62 10.37
N LEU A 214 21.88 0.63 9.50
CA LEU A 214 22.22 -0.47 8.61
C LEU A 214 22.93 -1.54 9.45
N HIS A 215 22.43 -2.78 9.40
CA HIS A 215 23.15 -3.92 9.96
C HIS A 215 24.36 -4.25 9.05
N LEU A 216 25.43 -3.46 9.19
CA LEU A 216 26.58 -3.36 8.29
C LEU A 216 27.40 -4.65 8.08
N ASN A 217 27.15 -5.70 8.85
CA ASN A 217 27.93 -6.94 8.83
C ASN A 217 27.19 -8.14 8.25
N SER A 218 26.06 -7.95 7.55
CA SER A 218 25.32 -9.07 6.98
C SER A 218 24.81 -8.78 5.57
N ASP A 219 24.74 -9.82 4.74
CA ASP A 219 24.02 -9.82 3.46
C ASP A 219 22.51 -9.51 3.63
N ASN A 220 22.05 -9.38 4.87
CA ASN A 220 20.69 -9.04 5.24
C ASN A 220 20.50 -7.54 5.42
N SER A 221 20.70 -6.77 4.35
CA SER A 221 20.29 -5.37 4.36
C SER A 221 18.76 -5.24 4.43
N ASN A 222 18.31 -4.23 5.16
CA ASN A 222 16.92 -3.84 5.31
C ASN A 222 16.56 -2.58 4.48
N CYS A 223 17.44 -2.18 3.56
CA CYS A 223 17.24 -1.02 2.70
C CYS A 223 16.90 -1.43 1.26
N TYR A 224 15.88 -0.77 0.69
CA TYR A 224 15.33 -1.05 -0.63
C TYR A 224 15.17 0.24 -1.43
N LEU A 225 15.82 0.34 -2.58
CA LEU A 225 15.76 1.49 -3.49
C LEU A 225 14.60 1.34 -4.47
N ASP A 226 13.62 2.22 -4.34
CA ASP A 226 12.54 2.45 -5.29
C ASP A 226 12.98 3.54 -6.28
N ARG A 227 13.48 3.10 -7.44
CA ARG A 227 13.98 4.01 -8.47
C ARG A 227 12.87 4.81 -9.13
N GLU A 228 11.71 4.20 -9.32
CA GLU A 228 10.57 4.81 -9.99
C GLU A 228 10.07 6.04 -9.21
N ASN A 229 10.06 5.93 -7.87
CA ASN A 229 9.66 7.03 -7.01
C ASN A 229 10.82 7.84 -6.43
N GLY A 230 12.07 7.50 -6.76
CA GLY A 230 13.26 8.14 -6.20
C GLY A 230 13.27 8.11 -4.66
N ARG A 231 13.03 6.93 -4.05
CA ARG A 231 13.01 6.75 -2.59
C ARG A 231 13.83 5.54 -2.16
N ILE A 232 14.37 5.58 -0.95
CA ILE A 232 14.84 4.37 -0.25
C ILE A 232 13.91 4.09 0.92
N TYR A 233 13.47 2.84 1.06
CA TYR A 233 12.77 2.33 2.23
C TYR A 233 13.75 1.57 3.12
N GLN A 234 13.82 1.92 4.39
CA GLN A 234 14.52 1.15 5.42
C GLN A 234 13.49 0.53 6.37
N ILE A 235 13.52 -0.80 6.46
CA ILE A 235 12.50 -1.60 7.16
C ILE A 235 13.02 -2.06 8.51
N GLU A 236 12.32 -1.71 9.58
CA GLU A 236 12.64 -2.10 10.94
C GLU A 236 11.49 -2.90 11.55
N TYR A 237 11.81 -4.03 12.18
CA TYR A 237 10.82 -4.87 12.86
C TYR A 237 10.86 -4.59 14.36
N HIS A 238 9.74 -4.11 14.90
CA HIS A 238 9.57 -3.77 16.31
C HIS A 238 8.49 -4.65 16.93
N GLY A 239 8.88 -5.88 17.31
CA GLY A 239 7.97 -6.88 17.84
C GLY A 239 6.88 -7.27 16.84
N ASN A 240 5.63 -6.84 17.09
CA ASN A 240 4.51 -7.11 16.20
C ASN A 240 4.27 -6.05 15.11
N LYS A 241 4.98 -4.92 15.18
CA LYS A 241 4.86 -3.81 14.24
C LYS A 241 6.10 -3.70 13.35
N ILE A 242 5.94 -2.98 12.25
CA ILE A 242 7.04 -2.53 11.41
C ILE A 242 7.13 -1.01 11.42
N LYS A 243 8.34 -0.50 11.29
CA LYS A 243 8.60 0.90 10.99
C LYS A 243 9.30 0.93 9.63
N VAL A 244 8.70 1.65 8.69
CA VAL A 244 9.28 1.93 7.39
C VAL A 244 9.75 3.37 7.41
N LYS A 245 11.06 3.57 7.45
CA LYS A 245 11.67 4.89 7.24
C LYS A 245 11.84 5.10 5.75
N ALA A 246 11.50 6.28 5.25
CA ALA A 246 11.69 6.62 3.85
C ALA A 246 12.70 7.76 3.71
N TYR A 247 13.48 7.72 2.63
CA TYR A 247 14.50 8.71 2.31
C TYR A 247 14.36 9.13 0.86
N ARG A 248 14.22 10.44 0.60
CA ARG A 248 14.18 10.96 -0.77
C ARG A 248 15.55 10.85 -1.44
N MET A 249 15.53 10.37 -2.67
CA MET A 249 16.66 10.23 -3.59
C MET A 249 16.48 11.04 -4.87
N ASP A 250 15.36 11.75 -5.00
CA ASP A 250 15.07 12.64 -6.11
C ASP A 250 15.55 14.08 -5.84
N PHE A 251 15.40 14.97 -6.83
CA PHE A 251 15.59 16.41 -6.70
C PHE A 251 14.63 17.18 -7.61
N GLY A 252 14.23 18.38 -7.17
CA GLY A 252 13.30 19.20 -7.91
C GLY A 252 13.97 19.92 -9.07
N MET A 253 13.39 19.85 -10.27
CA MET A 253 13.82 20.60 -11.45
C MET A 253 12.73 21.54 -11.96
N PRO A 254 13.08 22.66 -12.61
CA PRO A 254 12.10 23.49 -13.29
C PRO A 254 11.37 22.68 -14.37
N PRO A 255 10.08 22.96 -14.62
CA PRO A 255 9.38 22.35 -15.74
C PRO A 255 10.08 22.68 -17.06
N PRO A 256 10.09 21.75 -18.04
CA PRO A 256 10.70 22.01 -19.33
C PRO A 256 10.05 23.23 -19.99
N ILE A 257 10.89 24.18 -20.42
CA ILE A 257 10.44 25.32 -21.23
C ILE A 257 10.32 24.78 -22.66
N TYR A 258 9.08 24.53 -23.10
CA TYR A 258 8.81 24.28 -24.52
C TYR A 258 8.83 25.65 -25.22
N LEU A 259 9.89 25.92 -25.97
CA LEU A 259 10.04 27.08 -26.86
C LEU A 259 9.32 26.84 -28.18
#